data_AF-A0A7V2CJN5-F1
#
_entry.id   AF-A0A7V2CJN5-F1
#
_cell.length_a   1.000
_cell.length_b   1.000
_cell.length_c   1.000
_cell.angle_alpha   90.00
_cell.angle_beta   90.00
_cell.angle_gamma   90.00
#
_symmetry.space_group_name_H-M   'P 1'
#
loop_
_entity.id
_entity.type
_entity.pdbx_description
1 polymer ?
#
loop_
_entity_poly.entity_id
_entity_poly.type
_entity_poly.pdbx_seq_one_letter_code
_entity_poly.pdbx_strand_id
1 'polypeptide(L)' 'MIFGRRLADLDRDGDVDLNDFLVFQRCYSGAGSPPTPECPTNIVADMDYDGDVDLSDFLILQKSFTGSLAR' A
#
# COMPACT_ATOMS: atom_id res chain seq x y z
N MET A 1 11.71 5.75 -10.25
CA MET A 1 10.79 4.98 -11.10
C MET A 1 9.38 5.48 -10.83
N ILE A 2 8.68 5.94 -11.87
CA ILE A 2 7.44 6.73 -11.79
C ILE A 2 6.15 5.88 -11.73
N PHE A 3 6.26 4.55 -11.57
CA PHE A 3 5.11 3.62 -11.56
C PHE A 3 4.61 3.23 -10.15
N GLY A 4 5.43 3.32 -9.10
CA GLY A 4 5.04 2.93 -7.74
C GLY A 4 4.06 3.90 -7.06
N ARG A 5 4.14 5.19 -7.40
CA ARG A 5 3.38 6.25 -6.73
C ARG A 5 1.86 6.11 -6.87
N ARG A 6 1.37 5.61 -8.01
CA ARG A 6 -0.06 5.40 -8.25
C ARG A 6 -0.58 4.12 -7.59
N LEU A 7 0.28 3.13 -7.40
CA LEU A 7 -0.08 1.89 -6.71
C LEU A 7 -0.13 2.09 -5.19
N ALA A 8 0.74 2.98 -4.69
CA ALA A 8 0.83 3.32 -3.27
C ALA A 8 -0.25 4.31 -2.77
N ASP A 9 -1.03 4.93 -3.67
CA ASP A 9 -2.22 5.76 -3.35
C ASP A 9 -3.43 4.82 -3.14
N LEU A 10 -3.45 4.19 -1.97
CA LEU A 10 -4.38 3.15 -1.56
C LEU A 10 -5.73 3.72 -1.12
N ASP A 11 -5.76 4.93 -0.57
CA ASP A 11 -7.02 5.60 -0.20
C ASP A 11 -7.63 6.42 -1.35
N ARG A 12 -6.86 6.65 -2.42
CA ARG A 12 -7.25 7.27 -3.70
C ARG A 12 -7.57 8.75 -3.58
N ASP A 13 -6.89 9.46 -2.67
CA ASP A 13 -7.06 10.89 -2.49
C ASP A 13 -6.15 11.76 -3.38
N GLY A 14 -5.16 11.13 -4.02
CA GLY A 14 -4.26 11.74 -5.00
C GLY A 14 -2.83 11.96 -4.50
N ASP A 15 -2.52 11.52 -3.29
CA ASP A 15 -1.18 11.51 -2.73
C ASP A 15 -0.83 10.16 -2.06
N VAL A 16 0.36 10.07 -1.47
CA VAL A 16 0.79 8.88 -0.73
C VAL A 16 1.26 9.35 0.63
N ASP A 17 0.47 9.10 1.66
CA ASP A 17 0.69 9.58 3.01
C ASP A 17 0.34 8.54 4.10
N LEU A 18 0.07 9.00 5.33
CA LEU A 18 -0.26 8.10 6.43
C LEU A 18 -1.65 7.46 6.30
N ASN A 19 -2.59 8.05 5.56
CA ASN A 19 -3.89 7.45 5.32
C ASN A 19 -3.75 6.20 4.45
N ASP A 20 -2.86 6.21 3.46
CA ASP A 20 -2.53 5.01 2.68
C ASP A 20 -1.95 3.92 3.56
N PHE A 21 -1.09 4.27 4.51
CA PHE A 21 -0.61 3.31 5.51
C PHE A 21 -1.74 2.73 6.35
N LEU A 22 -2.76 3.52 6.70
CA LEU A 22 -3.92 3.01 7.44
C LEU A 22 -4.75 2.02 6.63
N VAL A 23 -4.73 2.12 5.30
CA VAL A 23 -5.33 1.13 4.40
C VAL A 23 -4.42 -0.09 4.26
N PHE A 24 -3.11 0.12 4.03
CA PHE A 24 -2.09 -0.92 3.90
C PHE A 24 -2.07 -1.88 5.09
N GLN A 25 -2.05 -1.36 6.31
CA GLN A 25 -1.98 -2.19 7.53
C GLN A 25 -3.16 -3.17 7.66
N ARG A 26 -4.28 -2.90 6.98
CA ARG A 26 -5.44 -3.80 6.99
C ARG A 26 -5.21 -5.04 6.16
N CYS A 27 -4.27 -5.02 5.21
CA CYS A 27 -3.91 -6.13 4.33
C CYS A 27 -2.67 -6.89 4.78
N TYR A 28 -1.79 -6.23 5.55
CA TYR A 28 -0.51 -6.80 5.99
C TYR A 28 -0.71 -8.13 6.73
N SER A 29 -0.08 -9.18 6.21
CA SER A 29 -0.11 -10.54 6.77
C SER A 29 1.28 -11.13 6.94
N GLY A 30 2.28 -10.57 6.25
CA GLY A 30 3.68 -11.01 6.27
C GLY A 30 4.02 -12.03 5.17
N ALA A 31 5.32 -12.15 4.88
CA ALA A 31 5.85 -12.97 3.80
C ALA A 31 5.32 -14.41 3.81
N GLY A 32 4.91 -14.89 2.64
CA GLY A 32 4.35 -16.21 2.38
C GLY A 32 2.93 -16.43 2.93
N SER A 33 2.28 -15.39 3.44
CA SER A 33 0.90 -15.48 3.94
C SER A 33 -0.06 -14.76 2.98
N PRO A 34 -1.25 -15.32 2.72
CA PRO A 34 -2.25 -14.59 1.94
C PRO A 34 -2.66 -13.33 2.70
N PRO A 35 -3.07 -12.26 1.98
CA PRO A 35 -3.59 -11.05 2.61
C PRO A 35 -4.70 -11.37 3.61
N THR A 36 -4.76 -10.57 4.66
CA THR A 36 -5.79 -10.71 5.71
C THR A 36 -7.21 -10.57 5.14
N PRO A 37 -8.22 -11.21 5.76
CA PRO A 37 -9.63 -11.06 5.35
C PRO A 37 -10.16 -9.63 5.41
N GLU A 38 -9.55 -8.77 6.23
CA GLU A 38 -9.90 -7.35 6.39
C GLU A 38 -9.32 -6.46 5.28
N CYS A 39 -8.49 -7.02 4.40
CA CYS A 39 -7.94 -6.32 3.25
C CYS A 39 -9.07 -5.82 2.32
N PRO A 40 -9.18 -4.52 2.03
CA PRO A 40 -10.26 -4.02 1.18
C PRO A 40 -10.16 -4.59 -0.25
N THR A 41 -11.26 -5.15 -0.75
CA THR A 41 -11.30 -5.81 -2.07
C THR A 41 -11.16 -4.84 -3.24
N ASN A 42 -11.29 -3.54 -2.98
CA ASN A 42 -11.18 -2.49 -3.97
C ASN A 42 -9.79 -1.86 -4.04
N ILE A 43 -8.78 -2.39 -3.34
CA ILE A 43 -7.39 -1.90 -3.42
C ILE A 43 -6.43 -3.02 -3.80
N VAL A 44 -5.22 -2.66 -4.22
CA VAL A 44 -4.13 -3.59 -4.52
C VAL A 44 -2.98 -3.24 -3.59
N ALA A 45 -2.87 -3.96 -2.46
CA ALA A 45 -1.82 -3.73 -1.46
C ALA A 45 -0.52 -4.48 -1.78
N ASP A 46 -0.60 -5.60 -2.51
CA ASP A 46 0.53 -6.33 -3.10
C ASP A 46 1.08 -5.52 -4.28
N MET A 47 2.10 -4.71 -4.00
CA MET A 47 2.67 -3.72 -4.89
C MET A 47 3.90 -4.23 -5.63
N ASP A 48 4.56 -5.27 -5.12
CA ASP A 48 5.68 -5.93 -5.81
C ASP A 48 5.28 -7.19 -6.60
N TYR A 49 4.03 -7.61 -6.46
CA TYR A 49 3.35 -8.70 -7.20
C TYR A 49 3.88 -10.09 -6.86
N ASP A 50 4.29 -10.32 -5.62
CA ASP A 50 4.77 -11.63 -5.17
C ASP A 50 3.68 -12.52 -4.53
N GLY A 51 2.48 -11.97 -4.35
CA GLY A 51 1.29 -12.72 -3.90
C GLY A 51 1.04 -12.65 -2.40
N ASP A 52 1.79 -11.84 -1.66
CA ASP A 52 1.50 -11.52 -0.26
C ASP A 52 1.50 -10.00 -0.02
N VAL A 53 1.28 -9.61 1.24
CA VAL A 53 1.37 -8.20 1.64
C VAL A 53 2.29 -8.12 2.84
N ASP A 54 3.51 -7.64 2.60
CA ASP A 54 4.61 -7.72 3.55
C ASP A 54 5.52 -6.47 3.58
N LEU A 55 6.76 -6.63 4.06
CA LEU A 55 7.72 -5.53 4.18
C LEU A 55 8.26 -5.03 2.84
N SER A 56 8.24 -5.85 1.79
CA SER A 56 8.64 -5.49 0.42
C SER A 56 7.64 -4.50 -0.18
N ASP A 57 6.34 -4.72 0.04
CA ASP A 57 5.28 -3.77 -0.31
C ASP A 57 5.38 -2.48 0.50
N PHE A 58 5.63 -2.61 1.80
CA PHE A 58 5.81 -1.45 2.66
C PHE A 58 6.98 -0.57 2.19
N LEU A 59 8.05 -1.18 1.64
CA LEU A 59 9.15 -0.42 1.06
C LEU A 59 8.72 0.37 -0.18
N ILE A 60 7.77 -0.12 -0.97
CA ILE A 60 7.20 0.60 -2.11
C ILE A 60 6.32 1.76 -1.62
N LEU A 61 5.49 1.54 -0.59
CA LEU A 61 4.71 2.58 0.08
C LEU A 61 5.62 3.71 0.58
N GLN A 62 6.66 3.36 1.36
CA GLN A 62 7.61 4.33 1.91
C GLN A 62 8.38 5.11 0.85
N LYS A 63 8.82 4.44 -0.22
CA LYS A 63 9.51 5.11 -1.35
C LYS A 63 8.60 6.05 -2.13
N SER A 64 7.29 5.83 -2.05
CA SER A 64 6.29 6.60 -2.77
C SER A 64 5.73 7.76 -1.95
N PHE A 65 6.08 7.87 -0.66
CA PHE A 65 5.56 8.87 0.26
C PHE A 65 5.78 10.30 -0.26
N THR A 66 4.70 11.07 -0.32
CA THR A 66 4.70 12.45 -0.83
C THR A 66 4.51 13.47 0.27
N GLY A 67 4.20 13.01 1.48
CA GLY A 67 3.67 13.82 2.56
C GLY A 67 2.17 14.03 2.40
N SER A 68 1.51 14.44 3.49
CA SER A 68 0.11 14.83 3.47
C SER A 68 -0.03 16.12 2.69
N LEU A 69 -0.53 16.04 1.46
CA LEU A 69 -1.20 17.19 0.86
C LEU A 69 -2.53 17.32 1.59
N ALA A 70 -2.49 17.92 2.79
CA ALA A 70 -3.70 18.45 3.39
C ALA A 70 -4.42 19.25 2.31
N ARG A 71 -5.56 18.73 1.83
CA ARG A 71 -6.41 19.43 0.88
C ARG A 71 -6.69 20.85 1.35
#